data_AF-S4NYB0-F1
#
_entry.id   AF-S4NYB0-F1
#
_cell.length_a   1.000
_cell.length_b   1.000
_cell.length_c   1.000
_cell.angle_alpha   90.00
_cell.angle_beta   90.00
_cell.angle_gamma   90.00
#
_symmetry.space_group_name_H-M   'P 1'
#
loop_
_entity.id
_entity.type
_entity.pdbx_description
1 polymer ?
#
loop_
_entity_poly.entity_id
_entity_poly.type
_entity_poly.pdbx_seq_one_letter_code
_entity_poly.pdbx_strand_id
1 'polypeptide(L)'
;MTPTCGGFLSPPTAFPPGVGDGDAITPVGPALVPAAQQEMIPRVMSRGLGATRRWSRAPHLYSHKMCAVELCFTNHTPDPVENIRVNKKTLTGARSIHEFAPIPRLGPGASASGTLGVDFADSIQPIEFTVISSLGEVSVSITPPVGELMRSVTMSESKWDAEQKRLRGMTECNKQAAKLDDESAICKRVFETANVACITSTGNLLRFAGRMTSSQDLVLLSVKVDEDSTTVTANCPNMAIASLLANQVAQAFARE
;
A
#
# COMPACT_ATOMS: atom_id res chain seq x y z
N MET A 1 10.72 -47.72 28.72
CA MET A 1 10.13 -46.76 29.70
C MET A 1 10.56 -45.37 29.30
N THR A 2 9.65 -44.59 28.73
CA THR A 2 9.85 -43.19 28.33
C THR A 2 8.92 -42.34 29.19
N PRO A 3 9.41 -41.31 29.90
CA PRO A 3 8.53 -40.30 30.44
C PRO A 3 8.27 -39.22 29.39
N THR A 4 6.99 -39.10 29.08
CA THR A 4 6.26 -37.94 28.57
C THR A 4 6.53 -36.70 29.44
N CYS A 5 6.58 -35.50 28.84
CA CYS A 5 5.95 -34.26 29.34
C CYS A 5 6.44 -33.03 28.56
N GLY A 6 5.50 -32.17 28.11
CA GLY A 6 5.82 -30.78 27.74
C GLY A 6 5.17 -30.23 26.47
N GLY A 7 3.87 -30.47 26.25
CA GLY A 7 3.11 -29.71 25.27
C GLY A 7 2.89 -28.28 25.75
N PHE A 8 3.50 -27.30 25.08
CA PHE A 8 3.14 -25.89 25.22
C PHE A 8 2.12 -25.53 24.13
N LEU A 9 0.84 -25.73 24.43
CA LEU A 9 -0.25 -25.01 23.77
C LEU A 9 -0.73 -23.96 24.77
N SER A 10 -0.28 -22.72 24.60
CA SER A 10 -0.89 -21.59 25.30
C SER A 10 -2.28 -21.35 24.71
N PRO A 11 -3.35 -21.31 25.51
CA PRO A 11 -4.67 -20.92 25.03
C PRO A 11 -4.68 -19.41 24.68
N PRO A 12 -5.52 -18.94 23.75
CA PRO A 12 -5.74 -17.52 23.60
C PRO A 12 -6.39 -17.01 24.89
N THR A 13 -5.71 -16.09 25.58
CA THR A 13 -6.27 -15.27 26.65
C THR A 13 -7.56 -14.62 26.15
N ALA A 14 -8.70 -15.11 26.65
CA ALA A 14 -9.96 -14.43 26.52
C ALA A 14 -9.83 -13.04 27.17
N PHE A 15 -10.03 -11.99 26.37
CA PHE A 15 -10.16 -10.63 26.90
C PHE A 15 -11.38 -10.59 27.84
N PRO A 16 -11.31 -9.83 28.95
CA PRO A 16 -12.49 -9.61 29.79
C PRO A 16 -13.57 -8.90 28.96
N PRO A 17 -14.87 -9.14 29.20
CA PRO A 17 -15.93 -8.38 28.59
C PRO A 17 -15.97 -6.98 29.23
N GLY A 18 -15.04 -6.13 28.81
CA GLY A 18 -15.14 -4.69 28.96
C GLY A 18 -16.11 -4.18 27.90
N VAL A 19 -16.95 -3.24 28.29
CA VAL A 19 -17.86 -2.47 27.42
C VAL A 19 -17.02 -1.84 26.30
N GLY A 20 -16.92 -2.54 25.17
CA GLY A 20 -16.14 -2.16 24.01
C GLY A 20 -17.08 -1.59 22.97
N ASP A 21 -16.79 -0.36 22.55
CA ASP A 21 -17.41 0.36 21.44
C ASP A 21 -17.59 -0.59 20.23
N GLY A 22 -18.81 -1.11 20.03
CA GLY A 22 -19.13 -2.12 19.03
C GLY A 22 -19.01 -1.63 17.58
N ASP A 23 -18.50 -0.41 17.40
CA ASP A 23 -18.45 0.32 16.14
C ASP A 23 -17.07 0.98 15.88
N ALA A 24 -16.00 0.33 16.36
CA ALA A 24 -14.64 0.79 16.18
C ALA A 24 -14.13 0.61 14.74
N ILE A 25 -13.35 1.58 14.26
CA ILE A 25 -12.64 1.47 12.97
C ILE A 25 -11.38 0.62 13.19
N THR A 26 -11.32 -0.56 12.56
CA THR A 26 -10.23 -1.52 12.77
C THR A 26 -9.45 -1.79 11.48
N PRO A 27 -8.12 -1.94 11.54
CA PRO A 27 -7.34 -2.26 10.35
C PRO A 27 -7.65 -3.67 9.81
N VAL A 28 -7.70 -3.81 8.50
CA VAL A 28 -7.81 -5.11 7.83
C VAL A 28 -6.41 -5.65 7.54
N GLY A 29 -6.25 -6.97 7.57
CA GLY A 29 -5.02 -7.63 7.12
C GLY A 29 -4.76 -7.39 5.63
N PRO A 30 -3.53 -7.63 5.13
CA PRO A 30 -3.23 -7.50 3.71
C PRO A 30 -4.02 -8.56 2.92
N ALA A 31 -5.00 -8.14 2.11
CA ALA A 31 -5.91 -9.06 1.41
C ALA A 31 -5.48 -9.42 -0.02
N LEU A 32 -4.72 -8.54 -0.70
CA LEU A 32 -4.17 -8.79 -2.03
C LEU A 32 -2.88 -7.98 -2.20
N VAL A 33 -1.75 -8.66 -2.42
CA VAL A 33 -0.50 -8.00 -2.77
C VAL A 33 -0.43 -7.92 -4.30
N PRO A 34 -0.17 -6.75 -4.92
CA PRO A 34 0.00 -6.66 -6.36
C PRO A 34 1.00 -7.72 -6.84
N ALA A 35 0.58 -8.58 -7.78
CA ALA A 35 1.42 -9.67 -8.27
C ALA A 35 2.59 -9.15 -9.14
N ALA A 36 2.39 -8.00 -9.80
CA ALA A 36 3.36 -7.44 -10.71
C ALA A 36 4.51 -6.77 -9.94
N GLN A 37 5.74 -7.18 -10.26
CA GLN A 37 6.95 -6.44 -9.89
C GLN A 37 7.19 -5.33 -10.90
N GLN A 38 7.60 -4.16 -10.42
CA GLN A 38 7.99 -3.02 -11.26
C GLN A 38 9.51 -2.87 -11.27
N GLU A 39 10.09 -2.58 -12.42
CA GLU A 39 11.53 -2.26 -12.50
C GLU A 39 11.85 -1.01 -11.68
N MET A 40 12.90 -1.09 -10.86
CA MET A 40 13.40 0.00 -10.04
C MET A 40 14.79 0.45 -10.50
N ILE A 41 15.67 -0.49 -10.85
CA ILE A 41 17.00 -0.23 -11.38
C ILE A 41 17.14 -1.00 -12.69
N PRO A 42 17.13 -0.33 -13.85
CA PRO A 42 17.39 -0.96 -15.13
C PRO A 42 18.83 -1.47 -15.19
N ARG A 43 19.01 -2.74 -15.59
CA ARG A 43 20.34 -3.40 -15.65
C ARG A 43 21.40 -2.61 -16.42
N VAL A 44 20.98 -1.85 -17.44
CA VAL A 44 21.85 -1.08 -18.32
C VAL A 44 22.45 0.13 -17.59
N MET A 45 21.70 0.74 -16.68
CA MET A 45 22.14 1.93 -15.94
C MET A 45 23.07 1.58 -14.76
N SER A 46 23.09 0.32 -14.35
CA SER A 46 23.79 -0.17 -13.16
C SER A 46 24.89 -1.20 -13.47
N ARG A 47 25.34 -1.25 -14.73
CA ARG A 47 26.42 -2.13 -15.19
C ARG A 47 26.17 -3.62 -14.89
N GLY A 48 24.91 -4.04 -14.91
CA GLY A 48 24.48 -5.43 -14.75
C GLY A 48 23.76 -5.77 -13.44
N LEU A 49 23.66 -4.85 -12.47
CA LEU A 49 22.84 -5.07 -11.27
C LEU A 49 21.38 -4.64 -11.50
N GLY A 50 20.49 -5.57 -11.82
CA GLY A 50 19.06 -5.27 -11.93
C GLY A 50 18.40 -5.17 -10.56
N ALA A 51 17.35 -4.35 -10.43
CA ALA A 51 16.47 -4.40 -9.27
C ALA A 51 15.01 -4.20 -9.65
N THR A 52 14.13 -5.01 -9.08
CA THR A 52 12.67 -4.84 -9.15
C THR A 52 12.12 -4.52 -7.77
N ARG A 53 10.92 -3.96 -7.73
CA ARG A 53 10.20 -3.64 -6.50
C ARG A 53 8.74 -4.10 -6.55
N ARG A 54 8.17 -4.32 -5.37
CA ARG A 54 6.75 -4.66 -5.19
C ARG A 54 6.23 -4.02 -3.90
N TRP A 55 5.01 -3.50 -3.94
CA TRP A 55 4.36 -3.00 -2.74
C TRP A 55 3.75 -4.16 -1.96
N SER A 56 4.08 -4.31 -0.68
CA SER A 56 3.54 -5.42 0.12
C SER A 56 2.12 -5.17 0.63
N ARG A 57 1.68 -3.90 0.70
CA ARG A 57 0.46 -3.43 1.39
C ARG A 57 0.37 -3.85 2.87
N ALA A 58 1.45 -4.38 3.42
CA ALA A 58 1.59 -4.70 4.82
C ALA A 58 2.25 -3.52 5.56
N PRO A 59 1.93 -3.29 6.84
CA PRO A 59 2.67 -2.35 7.67
C PRO A 59 4.15 -2.75 7.73
N HIS A 60 5.05 -1.78 7.60
CA HIS A 60 6.47 -2.05 7.77
C HIS A 60 6.81 -2.31 9.26
N LEU A 61 7.63 -3.32 9.54
CA LEU A 61 7.95 -3.75 10.92
C LEU A 61 8.62 -2.66 11.76
N TYR A 62 9.35 -1.75 11.12
CA TYR A 62 10.00 -0.61 11.80
C TYR A 62 9.01 0.45 12.29
N SER A 63 7.95 0.73 11.52
CA SER A 63 6.98 1.79 11.84
C SER A 63 5.70 1.61 11.04
N HIS A 64 4.55 1.79 11.69
CA HIS A 64 3.23 1.77 11.04
C HIS A 64 3.02 2.92 10.04
N LYS A 65 3.84 3.97 10.10
CA LYS A 65 3.82 5.11 9.16
C LYS A 65 4.57 4.83 7.85
N MET A 66 5.25 3.69 7.75
CA MET A 66 6.04 3.32 6.59
C MET A 66 5.31 2.31 5.71
N CYS A 67 5.30 2.60 4.42
CA CYS A 67 4.93 1.66 3.37
C CYS A 67 6.09 0.67 3.19
N ALA A 68 5.79 -0.63 3.26
CA ALA A 68 6.79 -1.67 3.02
C ALA A 68 6.90 -1.99 1.51
N VAL A 69 8.07 -1.70 0.95
CA VAL A 69 8.45 -1.96 -0.43
C VAL A 69 9.43 -3.11 -0.47
N GLU A 70 9.01 -4.23 -1.02
CA GLU A 70 9.88 -5.37 -1.26
C GLU A 70 10.75 -5.10 -2.48
N LEU A 71 12.03 -5.43 -2.38
CA LEU A 71 13.04 -5.27 -3.42
C LEU A 71 13.60 -6.64 -3.78
N CYS A 72 13.90 -6.85 -5.06
CA CYS A 72 14.64 -8.02 -5.54
C CYS A 72 15.79 -7.54 -6.44
N PHE A 73 17.01 -7.74 -5.99
CA PHE A 73 18.23 -7.46 -6.74
C PHE A 73 18.65 -8.70 -7.51
N THR A 74 19.07 -8.55 -8.76
CA THR A 74 19.56 -9.65 -9.60
C THR A 74 20.89 -9.28 -10.24
N ASN A 75 21.89 -10.13 -10.09
CA ASN A 75 23.20 -9.93 -10.69
C ASN A 75 23.25 -10.55 -12.09
N HIS A 76 23.41 -9.72 -13.12
CA HIS A 76 23.57 -10.14 -14.52
C HIS A 76 25.02 -10.09 -15.02
N THR A 77 26.00 -9.86 -14.16
CA THR A 77 27.42 -9.86 -14.52
C THR A 77 28.01 -11.28 -14.35
N PRO A 78 29.17 -11.58 -14.99
CA PRO A 78 29.87 -12.84 -14.77
C PRO A 78 30.60 -12.93 -13.43
N ASP A 79 30.71 -11.81 -12.69
CA ASP A 79 31.46 -11.70 -11.44
C ASP A 79 30.54 -11.42 -10.23
N PRO A 80 30.95 -11.75 -9.00
CA PRO A 80 30.19 -11.36 -7.81
C PRO A 80 30.06 -9.84 -7.66
N VAL A 81 28.87 -9.38 -7.30
CA VAL A 81 28.62 -7.97 -6.93
C VAL A 81 28.58 -7.86 -5.41
N GLU A 82 29.28 -6.88 -4.85
CA GLU A 82 29.46 -6.74 -3.41
C GLU A 82 28.88 -5.43 -2.88
N ASN A 83 28.61 -5.39 -1.58
CA ASN A 83 28.21 -4.21 -0.82
C ASN A 83 26.97 -3.48 -1.38
N ILE A 84 25.94 -4.21 -1.79
CA ILE A 84 24.68 -3.62 -2.28
C ILE A 84 23.90 -3.05 -1.10
N ARG A 85 23.71 -1.74 -1.04
CA ARG A 85 23.00 -1.04 0.04
C ARG A 85 22.49 0.33 -0.38
N VAL A 86 21.59 0.90 0.41
CA VAL A 86 21.25 2.32 0.31
C VAL A 86 22.48 3.17 0.69
N ASN A 87 22.65 4.32 0.05
CA ASN A 87 23.77 5.22 0.30
C ASN A 87 23.32 6.66 0.62
N LYS A 88 23.04 7.48 -0.40
CA LYS A 88 22.59 8.87 -0.22
C LYS A 88 21.06 8.89 -0.23
N LYS A 89 20.45 9.74 0.60
CA LYS A 89 19.00 9.93 0.66
C LYS A 89 18.69 11.41 0.47
N THR A 90 17.82 11.72 -0.48
CA THR A 90 17.33 13.08 -0.72
C THR A 90 15.93 13.16 -0.12
N LEU A 91 15.88 13.44 1.18
CA LEU A 91 14.65 13.51 1.96
C LEU A 91 14.24 14.96 2.18
N THR A 92 12.94 15.19 2.22
CA THR A 92 12.35 16.52 2.28
C THR A 92 11.11 16.46 3.18
N GLY A 93 10.95 17.44 4.07
CA GLY A 93 9.87 17.44 5.05
C GLY A 93 9.97 16.29 6.06
N ALA A 94 8.83 15.71 6.42
CA ALA A 94 8.74 14.60 7.39
C ALA A 94 9.01 13.20 6.76
N ARG A 95 9.42 13.14 5.49
CA ARG A 95 9.65 11.88 4.77
C ARG A 95 10.86 11.14 5.30
N SER A 96 10.80 9.81 5.35
CA SER A 96 11.90 8.99 5.85
C SER A 96 12.03 7.64 5.16
N ILE A 97 13.25 7.09 5.18
CA ILE A 97 13.58 5.77 4.65
C ILE A 97 14.25 4.93 5.73
N HIS A 98 13.63 3.79 6.04
CA HIS A 98 14.27 2.67 6.72
C HIS A 98 14.87 1.73 5.68
N GLU A 99 16.18 1.52 5.76
CA GLU A 99 16.94 0.78 4.76
C GLU A 99 16.69 -0.73 4.86
N PHE A 100 16.86 -1.43 3.73
CA PHE A 100 16.97 -2.88 3.73
C PHE A 100 18.34 -3.31 4.26
N ALA A 101 18.46 -4.55 4.76
CA ALA A 101 19.73 -5.09 5.21
C ALA A 101 20.75 -5.15 4.07
N PRO A 102 21.98 -4.59 4.21
CA PRO A 102 22.99 -4.64 3.17
C PRO A 102 23.26 -6.06 2.67
N ILE A 103 23.35 -6.23 1.35
CA ILE A 103 23.70 -7.52 0.73
C ILE A 103 25.22 -7.52 0.52
N PRO A 104 25.99 -8.30 1.30
CA PRO A 104 27.46 -8.22 1.27
C PRO A 104 28.02 -8.73 -0.06
N ARG A 105 27.41 -9.77 -0.63
CA ARG A 105 27.85 -10.41 -1.86
C ARG A 105 26.68 -11.09 -2.57
N LEU A 106 26.59 -10.91 -3.89
CA LEU A 106 25.60 -11.50 -4.78
C LEU A 106 26.32 -12.16 -5.96
N GLY A 107 26.25 -13.49 -6.05
CA GLY A 107 26.94 -14.25 -7.10
C GLY A 107 26.36 -14.03 -8.50
N PRO A 108 27.09 -14.41 -9.56
CA PRO A 108 26.61 -14.33 -10.94
C PRO A 108 25.28 -15.04 -11.14
N GLY A 109 24.30 -14.39 -11.77
CA GLY A 109 22.96 -14.91 -12.01
C GLY A 109 22.07 -15.07 -10.78
N ALA A 110 22.56 -14.75 -9.58
CA ALA A 110 21.81 -14.88 -8.34
C ALA A 110 20.92 -13.67 -8.08
N SER A 111 19.87 -13.89 -7.29
CA SER A 111 18.98 -12.84 -6.79
C SER A 111 18.93 -12.82 -5.26
N ALA A 112 18.75 -11.62 -4.69
CA ALA A 112 18.58 -11.41 -3.26
C ALA A 112 17.46 -10.40 -3.01
N SER A 113 16.65 -10.65 -1.98
CA SER A 113 15.53 -9.80 -1.61
C SER A 113 15.80 -8.99 -0.35
N GLY A 114 15.17 -7.82 -0.25
CA GLY A 114 15.18 -6.98 0.93
C GLY A 114 13.90 -6.15 1.02
N THR A 115 13.62 -5.58 2.19
CA THR A 115 12.44 -4.72 2.39
C THR A 115 12.87 -3.32 2.77
N LEU A 116 12.40 -2.35 2.00
CA LEU A 116 12.57 -0.92 2.27
C LEU A 116 11.31 -0.39 2.96
N GLY A 117 11.48 0.35 4.05
CA GLY A 117 10.39 1.08 4.69
C GLY A 117 10.42 2.53 4.24
N VAL A 118 9.32 3.02 3.67
CA VAL A 118 9.23 4.42 3.21
C VAL A 118 8.04 5.13 3.83
N ASP A 119 8.30 6.19 4.59
CA ASP A 119 7.27 7.14 5.02
C ASP A 119 7.24 8.30 4.01
N PHE A 120 6.19 8.35 3.20
CA PHE A 120 5.96 9.41 2.23
C PHE A 120 5.31 10.66 2.84
N ALA A 121 4.97 10.64 4.14
CA ALA A 121 4.26 11.72 4.83
C ALA A 121 3.00 12.17 4.07
N ASP A 122 2.23 11.19 3.56
CA ASP A 122 1.02 11.36 2.74
C ASP A 122 1.22 12.17 1.45
N SER A 123 2.47 12.31 1.00
CA SER A 123 2.82 12.93 -0.26
C SER A 123 2.80 11.92 -1.41
N ILE A 124 2.33 12.38 -2.56
CA ILE A 124 2.42 11.64 -3.84
C ILE A 124 3.73 11.93 -4.59
N GLN A 125 4.62 12.75 -4.01
CA GLN A 125 5.91 13.10 -4.60
C GLN A 125 6.89 11.93 -4.49
N PRO A 126 7.79 11.76 -5.47
CA PRO A 126 8.82 10.74 -5.39
C PRO A 126 9.72 10.92 -4.18
N ILE A 127 10.27 9.79 -3.72
CA ILE A 127 11.41 9.78 -2.81
C ILE A 127 12.65 9.33 -3.58
N GLU A 128 13.77 10.01 -3.35
CA GLU A 128 14.99 9.79 -4.09
C GLU A 128 16.12 9.37 -3.16
N PHE A 129 16.87 8.37 -3.57
CA PHE A 129 18.05 7.86 -2.88
C PHE A 129 18.98 7.20 -3.89
N THR A 130 20.16 6.79 -3.45
CA THR A 130 21.08 6.00 -4.27
C THR A 130 21.29 4.62 -3.69
N VAL A 131 21.50 3.65 -4.58
CA VAL A 131 22.00 2.32 -4.25
C VAL A 131 23.47 2.26 -4.68
N ILE A 132 24.35 1.88 -3.76
CA ILE A 132 25.77 1.68 -4.04
C ILE A 132 26.10 0.18 -4.02
N SER A 133 27.05 -0.23 -4.85
CA SER A 133 27.64 -1.57 -4.91
C SER A 133 29.10 -1.49 -5.39
N SER A 134 29.78 -2.63 -5.50
CA SER A 134 31.11 -2.71 -6.13
C SER A 134 31.12 -2.27 -7.60
N LEU A 135 29.97 -2.25 -8.28
CA LEU A 135 29.86 -1.79 -9.68
C LEU A 135 29.76 -0.25 -9.79
N GLY A 136 29.46 0.44 -8.69
CA GLY A 136 29.24 1.88 -8.63
C GLY A 136 27.96 2.26 -7.89
N GLU A 137 27.61 3.55 -8.01
CA GLU A 137 26.43 4.16 -7.39
C GLU A 137 25.39 4.48 -8.48
N VAL A 138 24.12 4.17 -8.22
CA VAL A 138 22.99 4.44 -9.11
C VAL A 138 21.86 5.15 -8.37
N SER A 139 21.27 6.16 -9.00
CA SER A 139 20.12 6.89 -8.45
C SER A 139 18.83 6.10 -8.62
N VAL A 140 18.00 6.14 -7.59
CA VAL A 140 16.69 5.49 -7.53
C VAL A 140 15.65 6.52 -7.13
N SER A 141 14.52 6.52 -7.84
CA SER A 141 13.36 7.35 -7.53
C SER A 141 12.12 6.46 -7.43
N ILE A 142 11.41 6.54 -6.30
CA ILE A 142 10.17 5.78 -6.07
C ILE A 142 9.03 6.76 -5.87
N THR A 143 8.09 6.79 -6.82
CA THR A 143 6.80 7.48 -6.68
C THR A 143 5.76 6.51 -6.14
N PRO A 144 5.06 6.85 -5.04
CA PRO A 144 3.99 6.01 -4.50
C PRO A 144 2.72 6.17 -5.36
N PRO A 145 2.10 5.08 -5.83
CA PRO A 145 0.70 5.13 -6.24
C PRO A 145 -0.17 5.56 -5.04
N VAL A 146 -1.25 6.31 -5.30
CA VAL A 146 -2.09 6.86 -4.22
C VAL A 146 -2.66 5.77 -3.30
N GLY A 147 -3.06 4.62 -3.85
CA GLY A 147 -3.56 3.48 -3.07
C GLY A 147 -2.52 2.85 -2.14
N GLU A 148 -1.23 3.01 -2.43
CA GLU A 148 -0.16 2.47 -1.57
C GLU A 148 0.15 3.38 -0.38
N LEU A 149 -0.38 4.62 -0.39
CA LEU A 149 -0.31 5.56 0.73
C LEU A 149 -1.39 5.31 1.79
N MET A 150 -2.22 4.28 1.63
CA MET A 150 -3.29 3.97 2.56
C MET A 150 -3.34 2.50 2.93
N ARG A 151 -3.97 2.24 4.07
CA ARG A 151 -4.24 0.92 4.61
C ARG A 151 -5.74 0.71 4.72
N SER A 152 -6.20 -0.46 4.28
CA SER A 152 -7.59 -0.88 4.44
C SER A 152 -8.04 -0.93 5.90
N VAL A 153 -9.25 -0.43 6.17
CA VAL A 153 -9.92 -0.52 7.48
C VAL A 153 -11.37 -0.96 7.30
N THR A 154 -11.92 -1.62 8.31
CA THR A 154 -13.34 -2.01 8.36
C THR A 154 -14.06 -1.30 9.51
N MET A 155 -15.37 -1.15 9.36
CA MET A 155 -16.30 -0.53 10.30
C MET A 155 -17.74 -0.92 9.92
N SER A 156 -18.74 -0.59 10.74
CA SER A 156 -20.15 -0.77 10.36
C SER A 156 -20.58 0.21 9.26
N GLU A 157 -21.66 -0.12 8.54
CA GLU A 157 -22.30 0.81 7.60
C GLU A 157 -22.76 2.11 8.28
N SER A 158 -23.31 2.02 9.49
CA SER A 158 -23.75 3.19 10.26
C SER A 158 -22.59 4.12 10.60
N LYS A 159 -21.43 3.57 10.96
CA LYS A 159 -20.21 4.37 11.19
C LYS A 159 -19.72 5.03 9.93
N TRP A 160 -19.70 4.28 8.84
CA TRP A 160 -19.28 4.79 7.54
C TRP A 160 -20.15 5.98 7.14
N ASP A 161 -21.48 5.86 7.25
CA ASP A 161 -22.41 6.93 6.91
C ASP A 161 -22.23 8.15 7.84
N ALA A 162 -21.96 7.93 9.13
CA ALA A 162 -21.70 9.01 10.09
C ALA A 162 -20.39 9.77 9.80
N GLU A 163 -19.30 9.05 9.54
CA GLU A 163 -18.00 9.65 9.18
C GLU A 163 -18.06 10.32 7.80
N GLN A 164 -18.76 9.73 6.85
CA GLN A 164 -18.93 10.32 5.53
C GLN A 164 -19.66 11.66 5.62
N LYS A 165 -20.74 11.75 6.41
CA LYS A 165 -21.43 13.04 6.68
C LYS A 165 -20.49 14.10 7.23
N ARG A 166 -19.56 13.72 8.12
CA ARG A 166 -18.56 14.63 8.69
C ARG A 166 -17.51 15.09 7.67
N LEU A 167 -17.20 14.25 6.69
CA LEU A 167 -16.21 14.49 5.62
C LEU A 167 -16.84 14.99 4.30
N ARG A 168 -18.11 15.41 4.31
CA ARG A 168 -18.75 16.07 3.15
C ARG A 168 -18.31 17.53 3.00
N GLY A 169 -18.59 18.10 1.84
CA GLY A 169 -18.35 19.51 1.55
C GLY A 169 -16.92 19.71 1.05
N MET A 170 -16.07 20.37 1.84
CA MET A 170 -14.73 20.76 1.39
C MET A 170 -13.73 19.60 1.30
N THR A 171 -14.07 18.41 1.79
CA THR A 171 -13.21 17.20 1.80
C THR A 171 -13.71 16.09 0.88
N GLU A 172 -14.55 16.43 -0.10
CA GLU A 172 -15.21 15.48 -1.01
C GLU A 172 -14.81 15.74 -2.47
N CYS A 173 -14.52 14.68 -3.22
CA CYS A 173 -14.23 14.74 -4.65
C CYS A 173 -15.04 13.67 -5.39
N ASN A 174 -15.78 14.07 -6.43
CA ASN A 174 -16.56 13.19 -7.27
C ASN A 174 -15.99 13.08 -8.69
N LYS A 175 -16.10 11.89 -9.28
CA LYS A 175 -15.72 11.61 -10.67
C LYS A 175 -16.71 10.64 -11.31
N GLN A 176 -17.13 10.97 -12.52
CA GLN A 176 -17.86 10.06 -13.39
C GLN A 176 -16.90 8.99 -13.93
N ALA A 177 -17.35 7.75 -13.94
CA ALA A 177 -16.60 6.59 -14.40
C ALA A 177 -17.32 5.90 -15.56
N ALA A 178 -16.60 5.02 -16.27
CA ALA A 178 -17.25 4.11 -17.20
C ALA A 178 -18.27 3.24 -16.45
N LYS A 179 -19.40 2.97 -17.12
CA LYS A 179 -20.46 2.14 -16.57
C LYS A 179 -19.92 0.74 -16.27
N LEU A 180 -20.10 0.31 -15.03
CA LEU A 180 -19.75 -1.02 -14.57
C LEU A 180 -20.81 -1.46 -13.56
N ASP A 181 -21.51 -2.55 -13.85
CA ASP A 181 -22.60 -3.07 -13.03
C ASP A 181 -22.20 -4.27 -12.18
N ASP A 182 -21.09 -4.94 -12.54
CA ASP A 182 -20.58 -6.07 -11.78
C ASP A 182 -19.93 -5.58 -10.46
N GLU A 183 -20.66 -5.77 -9.36
CA GLU A 183 -20.25 -5.42 -8.01
C GLU A 183 -18.91 -6.08 -7.62
N SER A 184 -18.69 -7.33 -8.03
CA SER A 184 -17.43 -8.04 -7.75
C SER A 184 -16.27 -7.40 -8.49
N ALA A 185 -16.48 -7.06 -9.77
CA ALA A 185 -15.49 -6.35 -10.58
C ALA A 185 -15.18 -4.95 -10.01
N ILE A 186 -16.20 -4.22 -9.55
CA ILE A 186 -16.02 -2.92 -8.87
C ILE A 186 -15.17 -3.10 -7.62
N CYS A 187 -15.56 -3.98 -6.71
CA CYS A 187 -14.83 -4.20 -5.45
C CYS A 187 -13.37 -4.59 -5.70
N LYS A 188 -13.12 -5.46 -6.68
CA LYS A 188 -11.77 -5.86 -7.09
C LYS A 188 -10.97 -4.67 -7.62
N ARG A 189 -11.50 -3.92 -8.59
CA ARG A 189 -10.81 -2.77 -9.21
C ARG A 189 -10.54 -1.65 -8.21
N VAL A 190 -11.47 -1.41 -7.30
CA VAL A 190 -11.29 -0.47 -6.18
C VAL A 190 -10.16 -0.96 -5.27
N PHE A 191 -10.17 -2.21 -4.82
CA PHE A 191 -9.12 -2.74 -3.95
C PHE A 191 -7.74 -2.69 -4.62
N GLU A 192 -7.64 -3.10 -5.88
CA GLU A 192 -6.39 -3.09 -6.65
C GLU A 192 -5.85 -1.67 -6.85
N THR A 193 -6.72 -0.66 -7.01
CA THR A 193 -6.31 0.73 -7.27
C THR A 193 -6.02 1.51 -5.98
N ALA A 194 -6.83 1.28 -4.94
CA ALA A 194 -6.92 2.16 -3.77
C ALA A 194 -6.55 1.48 -2.44
N ASN A 195 -6.39 0.16 -2.37
CA ASN A 195 -6.10 -0.55 -1.11
C ASN A 195 -7.06 -0.19 0.04
N VAL A 196 -8.34 0.01 -0.28
CA VAL A 196 -9.43 0.25 0.69
C VAL A 196 -10.30 -1.00 0.79
N ALA A 197 -10.76 -1.32 2.01
CA ALA A 197 -11.62 -2.47 2.22
C ALA A 197 -13.07 -2.14 1.88
N CYS A 198 -13.77 -3.13 1.34
CA CYS A 198 -15.20 -3.06 1.09
C CYS A 198 -15.98 -3.09 2.43
N ILE A 199 -16.93 -2.18 2.57
CA ILE A 199 -17.90 -2.11 3.68
C ILE A 199 -19.24 -2.69 3.21
N THR A 200 -19.67 -2.33 1.99
CA THR A 200 -20.81 -2.94 1.31
C THR A 200 -20.40 -3.51 -0.03
N SER A 201 -20.71 -4.78 -0.25
CA SER A 201 -20.37 -5.53 -1.47
C SER A 201 -21.55 -5.74 -2.40
N THR A 202 -22.73 -5.24 -2.04
CA THR A 202 -23.98 -5.40 -2.80
C THR A 202 -24.81 -4.12 -2.77
N GLY A 203 -25.61 -3.90 -3.80
CA GLY A 203 -26.50 -2.77 -3.96
C GLY A 203 -25.92 -1.67 -4.85
N ASN A 204 -26.70 -0.61 -5.04
CA ASN A 204 -26.37 0.52 -5.91
C ASN A 204 -25.37 1.52 -5.30
N LEU A 205 -25.02 1.37 -4.01
CA LEU A 205 -24.04 2.19 -3.33
C LEU A 205 -23.03 1.29 -2.61
N LEU A 206 -21.91 1.03 -3.28
CA LEU A 206 -20.79 0.30 -2.72
C LEU A 206 -19.91 1.26 -1.92
N ARG A 207 -19.59 0.88 -0.68
CA ARG A 207 -18.84 1.69 0.28
C ARG A 207 -17.52 1.03 0.58
N PHE A 208 -16.49 1.85 0.73
CA PHE A 208 -15.14 1.40 1.03
C PHE A 208 -14.46 2.33 2.04
N ALA A 209 -13.48 1.79 2.77
CA ALA A 209 -12.73 2.56 3.76
C ALA A 209 -11.25 2.18 3.85
N GLY A 210 -10.44 3.20 4.12
CA GLY A 210 -9.03 3.09 4.45
C GLY A 210 -8.59 4.21 5.38
N ARG A 211 -7.31 4.19 5.74
CA ARG A 211 -6.62 5.30 6.42
C ARG A 211 -5.32 5.59 5.72
N MET A 212 -4.95 6.85 5.67
CA MET A 212 -3.60 7.26 5.25
C MET A 212 -2.56 6.60 6.15
N THR A 213 -1.46 6.14 5.56
CA THR A 213 -0.43 5.41 6.29
C THR A 213 0.28 6.31 7.30
N SER A 214 0.61 7.57 6.96
CA SER A 214 1.40 8.44 7.83
C SER A 214 0.55 9.23 8.83
N SER A 215 -0.47 9.98 8.38
CA SER A 215 -1.34 10.78 9.26
C SER A 215 -2.39 9.96 9.99
N GLN A 216 -2.73 8.77 9.49
CA GLN A 216 -3.91 7.99 9.91
C GLN A 216 -5.25 8.68 9.60
N ASP A 217 -5.25 9.70 8.74
CA ASP A 217 -6.48 10.36 8.28
C ASP A 217 -7.41 9.35 7.61
N LEU A 218 -8.70 9.45 7.94
CA LEU A 218 -9.72 8.57 7.39
C LEU A 218 -9.94 8.87 5.90
N VAL A 219 -9.97 7.82 5.10
CA VAL A 219 -10.28 7.86 3.67
C VAL A 219 -11.53 7.02 3.44
N LEU A 220 -12.60 7.65 2.95
CA LEU A 220 -13.81 6.94 2.54
C LEU A 220 -13.93 7.03 1.02
N LEU A 221 -14.45 5.97 0.41
CA LEU A 221 -14.74 5.94 -1.01
C LEU A 221 -16.11 5.31 -1.19
N SER A 222 -16.91 5.84 -2.10
CA SER A 222 -18.14 5.21 -2.54
C SER A 222 -18.22 5.14 -4.06
N VAL A 223 -18.89 4.10 -4.53
CA VAL A 223 -19.22 3.90 -5.94
C VAL A 223 -20.73 3.79 -6.01
N LYS A 224 -21.36 4.78 -6.63
CA LYS A 224 -22.80 4.80 -6.89
C LYS A 224 -23.05 4.36 -8.32
N VAL A 225 -23.81 3.29 -8.49
CA VAL A 225 -24.21 2.76 -9.79
C VAL A 225 -25.67 3.16 -10.02
N ASP A 226 -25.88 4.12 -10.92
CA ASP A 226 -27.19 4.57 -11.41
C ASP A 226 -27.45 3.95 -12.80
N GLU A 227 -28.67 4.05 -13.35
CA GLU A 227 -29.07 3.42 -14.61
C GLU A 227 -28.08 3.68 -15.76
N ASP A 228 -27.71 4.94 -15.98
CA ASP A 228 -26.85 5.35 -17.11
C ASP A 228 -25.41 5.75 -16.70
N SER A 229 -25.08 5.73 -15.40
CA SER A 229 -23.78 6.23 -14.95
C SER A 229 -23.26 5.56 -13.69
N THR A 230 -21.93 5.52 -13.57
CA THR A 230 -21.24 5.10 -12.34
C THR A 230 -20.45 6.28 -11.82
N THR A 231 -20.74 6.72 -10.59
CA THR A 231 -20.03 7.85 -9.95
C THR A 231 -19.16 7.34 -8.82
N VAL A 232 -17.89 7.71 -8.83
CA VAL A 232 -16.94 7.47 -7.74
C VAL A 232 -16.77 8.74 -6.92
N THR A 233 -16.91 8.62 -5.61
CA THR A 233 -16.71 9.72 -4.66
C THR A 233 -15.68 9.33 -3.62
N ALA A 234 -14.69 10.18 -3.39
CA ALA A 234 -13.70 10.03 -2.34
C ALA A 234 -13.83 11.15 -1.30
N ASN A 235 -13.72 10.80 -0.01
CA ASN A 235 -13.71 11.73 1.10
C ASN A 235 -12.40 11.58 1.88
N CYS A 236 -11.60 12.66 1.96
CA CYS A 236 -10.35 12.70 2.72
C CYS A 236 -10.02 14.16 3.10
N PRO A 237 -9.51 14.44 4.32
CA PRO A 237 -9.02 15.78 4.68
C PRO A 237 -7.98 16.32 3.69
N ASN A 238 -7.13 15.44 3.14
CA ASN A 238 -6.20 15.79 2.08
C ASN A 238 -6.91 15.75 0.71
N MET A 239 -7.32 16.91 0.22
CA MET A 239 -8.06 17.04 -1.03
C MET A 239 -7.28 16.61 -2.28
N ALA A 240 -5.96 16.73 -2.28
CA ALA A 240 -5.16 16.23 -3.40
C ALA A 240 -5.26 14.70 -3.49
N ILE A 241 -5.27 14.02 -2.34
CA ILE A 241 -5.46 12.57 -2.26
C ILE A 241 -6.89 12.19 -2.67
N ALA A 242 -7.92 12.86 -2.13
CA ALA A 242 -9.32 12.58 -2.50
C ALA A 242 -9.55 12.69 -4.01
N SER A 243 -9.10 13.79 -4.62
CA SER A 243 -9.24 14.05 -6.05
C SER A 243 -8.51 13.01 -6.91
N LEU A 244 -7.25 12.72 -6.56
CA LEU A 244 -6.45 11.74 -7.30
C LEU A 244 -7.03 10.33 -7.18
N LEU A 245 -7.48 9.94 -5.98
CA LEU A 245 -8.07 8.64 -5.71
C LEU A 245 -9.35 8.42 -6.52
N ALA A 246 -10.30 9.38 -6.46
CA ALA A 246 -11.55 9.30 -7.21
C ALA A 246 -11.29 9.20 -8.72
N ASN A 247 -10.32 9.96 -9.23
CA ASN A 247 -9.94 9.92 -10.64
C ASN A 247 -9.33 8.58 -11.05
N GLN A 248 -8.38 8.05 -10.28
CA GLN A 248 -7.71 6.80 -10.62
C GLN A 248 -8.66 5.60 -10.56
N VAL A 249 -9.56 5.55 -9.56
CA VAL A 249 -10.58 4.50 -9.47
C VAL A 249 -11.57 4.60 -10.63
N ALA A 250 -12.05 5.80 -10.95
CA ALA A 250 -12.96 5.99 -12.08
C ALA A 250 -12.32 5.53 -13.42
N GLN A 251 -11.04 5.82 -13.62
CA GLN A 251 -10.29 5.35 -14.79
C GLN A 251 -10.07 3.83 -14.78
N ALA A 252 -9.95 3.20 -13.61
CA ALA A 252 -9.80 1.75 -13.51
C ALA A 252 -11.04 1.00 -14.02
N PHE A 253 -12.22 1.63 -14.01
CA PHE A 253 -13.45 1.00 -14.51
C PHE A 253 -13.54 0.95 -16.04
N ALA A 254 -12.72 1.73 -16.74
CA ALA A 254 -12.64 1.69 -18.20
C ALA A 254 -11.65 0.63 -18.74
N ARG A 255 -10.90 -0.04 -17.86
CA ARG A 255 -9.97 -1.11 -18.27
C ARG A 255 -10.77 -2.38 -18.54
N GLU A 256 -10.40 -3.13 -19.58
CA GLU A 256 -10.97 -4.46 -19.85
C GLU A 256 -10.38 -5.49 -18.89
#